data_AF-A0A965EKN9-F1
#
_entry.id   AF-A0A965EKN9-F1
#
_cell.length_a   1.000
_cell.length_b   1.000
_cell.length_c   1.000
_cell.angle_alpha   90.00
_cell.angle_beta   90.00
_cell.angle_gamma   90.00
#
_symmetry.space_group_name_H-M   'P 1'
#
loop_
_entity.id
_entity.type
_entity.pdbx_description
1 polymer ?
#
loop_
_entity_poly.entity_id
_entity_poly.type
_entity_poly.pdbx_seq_one_letter_code
_entity_poly.pdbx_strand_id
1 'polypeptide(L)'
;MLGWPSRYESFFGEKPLSGYQLAVTMFESNELPSGWSARLNQCDRVLLPSPWLVDVFQAAGVTTSLAVVPLGIREEYSFVERPDRGGPFTFLTLATSGLRKGWDVAIRAFCRAFGADPNYRLIVKTRNQSLDPGPLPPNIEILAADLDSKEMVRLYGRVDAAVFASRGEGFGLPAREAAATGLPVIATAWSGLADGLNHWGIPLSFSMTTAWPKHPDPSLRQCGQWAEPDEQKLVGLMKELVQKPVDQQAAQARSEWIRTNHSWASFASAVTDHLGAVLDKPARLNQRPRPQAVIHAHPRIGWHRPFAEKVSQGLRSLGVPHVVTTSTERQENGLPILLGTSCWRAIEADGPFLLVDRCSFGDPGQWVSLVLSGHGRRGDHRTPGHPDGSRWQQHGVPVRPWRDGGRQTILCGQCETYSPHFATPGDWYRAVAAECSHFRPHPADRREHAAVAGLPRTTDWDDAGAVITLNSSVAVDAVLAGIPTVTMDEAAMAWDVTGHSPSERHLPDRIDWLHWLAWTQWHHDEIAAGTPWRRFL
;
A
#
# COMPACT_ATOMS: atom_id res chain seq x y z
N MET A 1 7.34 8.19 15.05
CA MET A 1 7.19 6.80 14.57
C MET A 1 8.54 6.27 14.14
N LEU A 2 8.98 5.13 14.66
CA LEU A 2 10.21 4.43 14.26
C LEU A 2 9.79 3.06 13.72
N GLY A 3 10.06 2.73 12.44
CA GLY A 3 9.63 1.43 11.93
C GLY A 3 10.09 1.07 10.51
N TRP A 4 10.25 -0.23 10.29
CA TRP A 4 10.49 -0.89 8.99
C TRP A 4 9.17 -0.98 8.18
N PRO A 5 9.21 -1.00 6.82
CA PRO A 5 8.04 -0.95 5.93
C PRO A 5 6.88 -1.91 6.25
N SER A 6 7.15 -3.11 6.78
CA SER A 6 6.15 -4.17 6.96
C SER A 6 5.18 -3.98 8.14
N ARG A 7 5.34 -2.91 8.94
CA ARG A 7 4.44 -2.59 10.06
C ARG A 7 3.78 -1.22 9.92
N TYR A 8 3.87 -0.61 8.75
CA TYR A 8 3.37 0.75 8.52
C TYR A 8 1.89 0.92 8.90
N GLU A 9 1.03 -0.03 8.52
CA GLU A 9 -0.40 -0.02 8.88
C GLU A 9 -0.65 -0.05 10.39
N SER A 10 0.22 -0.74 11.15
CA SER A 10 0.09 -0.86 12.61
C SER A 10 0.48 0.42 13.37
N PHE A 11 1.24 1.33 12.77
CA PHE A 11 1.63 2.60 13.42
C PHE A 11 0.54 3.69 13.38
N PHE A 12 -0.44 3.55 12.48
CA PHE A 12 -1.52 4.53 12.28
C PHE A 12 -2.91 3.99 12.62
N GLY A 13 -3.03 2.69 12.93
CA GLY A 13 -4.28 2.09 13.43
C GLY A 13 -4.61 2.44 14.89
N GLU A 14 -3.64 2.98 15.64
CA GLU A 14 -3.86 3.47 17.00
C GLU A 14 -3.97 4.99 16.98
N LYS A 15 -5.15 5.51 17.38
CA LYS A 15 -5.53 6.91 17.70
C LYS A 15 -4.69 8.05 17.10
N PRO A 16 -5.30 9.11 16.53
CA PRO A 16 -4.54 10.30 16.12
C PRO A 16 -3.70 10.82 17.29
N LEU A 17 -2.37 10.72 17.15
CA LEU A 17 -1.43 11.18 18.16
C LEU A 17 -1.53 12.71 18.20
N SER A 18 -2.07 13.25 19.30
CA SER A 18 -2.08 14.69 19.55
C SER A 18 -0.66 15.19 19.81
N GLY A 19 -0.25 16.24 19.11
CA GLY A 19 1.08 16.86 19.26
C GLY A 19 1.92 16.77 17.99
N TYR A 20 3.19 17.15 18.10
CA TYR A 20 4.13 17.15 16.97
C TYR A 20 4.49 15.72 16.55
N GLN A 21 4.50 15.48 15.24
CA GLN A 21 4.72 14.16 14.65
C GLN A 21 6.02 14.13 13.83
N LEU A 22 7.01 13.38 14.33
CA LEU A 22 8.21 13.02 13.59
C LEU A 22 8.14 11.58 13.09
N ALA A 23 8.37 11.36 11.80
CA ALA A 23 8.56 10.03 11.23
C ALA A 23 10.06 9.76 11.08
N VAL A 24 10.53 8.60 11.54
CA VAL A 24 11.87 8.08 11.26
C VAL A 24 11.68 6.81 10.46
N THR A 25 12.06 6.84 9.19
CA THR A 25 11.77 5.75 8.25
C THR A 25 12.84 5.65 7.15
N MET A 26 12.75 4.61 6.34
CA MET A 26 13.59 4.37 5.18
C MET A 26 12.93 3.35 4.25
N PHE A 27 13.45 3.22 3.04
CA PHE A 27 12.99 2.23 2.07
C PHE A 27 14.16 1.70 1.22
N GLU A 28 13.98 0.59 0.53
CA GLU A 28 15.08 -0.13 -0.14
C GLU A 28 15.06 -0.07 -1.67
N SER A 29 14.13 0.65 -2.28
CA SER A 29 14.13 0.93 -3.73
C SER A 29 13.96 2.41 -4.03
N ASN A 30 14.01 2.77 -5.31
CA ASN A 30 13.90 4.16 -5.75
C ASN A 30 12.46 4.70 -5.90
N GLU A 31 11.43 3.92 -5.56
CA GLU A 31 10.03 4.37 -5.53
C GLU A 31 9.34 3.86 -4.27
N LEU A 32 8.48 4.66 -3.66
CA LEU A 32 7.76 4.27 -2.45
C LEU A 32 6.46 3.51 -2.77
N PRO A 33 5.98 2.66 -1.86
CA PRO A 33 4.66 2.06 -1.98
C PRO A 33 3.56 3.12 -2.06
N SER A 34 2.50 2.83 -2.81
CA SER A 34 1.35 3.73 -2.95
C SER A 34 0.76 4.13 -1.59
N GLY A 35 0.40 5.41 -1.44
CA GLY A 35 -0.19 5.98 -0.22
C GLY A 35 0.83 6.39 0.86
N TRP A 36 2.10 6.02 0.76
CA TRP A 36 3.12 6.41 1.74
C TRP A 36 3.32 7.92 1.81
N SER A 37 3.43 8.59 0.66
CA SER A 37 3.69 10.04 0.62
C SER A 37 2.55 10.84 1.25
N ALA A 38 1.31 10.50 0.95
CA ALA A 38 0.12 11.13 1.53
C ALA A 38 0.12 11.09 3.06
N ARG A 39 0.63 10.02 3.64
CA ARG A 39 0.69 9.81 5.09
C ARG A 39 1.92 10.46 5.72
N LEU A 40 3.09 10.35 5.08
CA LEU A 40 4.30 11.05 5.52
C LEU A 40 4.09 12.58 5.53
N ASN A 41 3.30 13.11 4.60
CA ASN A 41 2.91 14.52 4.56
C ASN A 41 1.99 14.96 5.72
N GLN A 42 1.49 14.02 6.54
CA GLN A 42 0.77 14.33 7.78
C GLN A 42 1.74 14.57 8.95
N CYS A 43 2.99 14.16 8.83
CA CYS A 43 4.04 14.42 9.83
C CYS A 43 4.60 15.84 9.67
N ASP A 44 5.04 16.44 10.77
CA ASP A 44 5.72 17.75 10.76
C ASP A 44 7.10 17.69 10.10
N ARG A 45 7.75 16.52 10.19
CA ARG A 45 9.04 16.24 9.57
C ARG A 45 9.28 14.73 9.46
N VAL A 46 10.02 14.34 8.43
CA VAL A 46 10.51 12.98 8.19
C VAL A 46 12.03 12.98 8.30
N LEU A 47 12.56 12.06 9.10
CA LEU A 47 13.98 11.83 9.32
C LEU A 47 14.38 10.57 8.56
N LEU A 48 15.38 10.70 7.69
CA LEU A 48 15.86 9.66 6.79
C LEU A 48 17.33 9.35 7.10
N PRO A 49 17.77 8.09 7.12
CA PRO A 49 19.14 7.76 7.48
C PRO A 49 20.19 8.00 6.39
N SER A 50 19.76 8.37 5.18
CA SER A 50 20.60 8.48 3.98
C SER A 50 20.18 9.67 3.13
N PRO A 51 21.11 10.45 2.54
CA PRO A 51 20.79 11.48 1.56
C PRO A 51 20.08 10.94 0.32
N TRP A 52 20.43 9.73 -0.14
CA TRP A 52 19.77 9.09 -1.29
C TRP A 52 18.25 8.95 -1.09
N LEU A 53 17.82 8.69 0.15
CA LEU A 53 16.39 8.60 0.46
C LEU A 53 15.66 9.93 0.33
N VAL A 54 16.35 11.07 0.45
CA VAL A 54 15.72 12.39 0.25
C VAL A 54 15.17 12.50 -1.15
N ASP A 55 15.98 12.15 -2.15
CA ASP A 55 15.60 12.18 -3.56
C ASP A 55 14.44 11.21 -3.83
N VAL A 56 14.51 9.99 -3.29
CA VAL A 56 13.45 8.98 -3.42
C VAL A 56 12.13 9.46 -2.82
N PHE A 57 12.16 10.03 -1.62
CA PHE A 57 10.96 10.48 -0.92
C PHE A 57 10.36 11.72 -1.59
N GLN A 58 11.19 12.66 -2.06
CA GLN A 58 10.73 13.82 -2.82
C GLN A 58 10.07 13.39 -4.14
N ALA A 59 10.70 12.50 -4.90
CA ALA A 59 10.15 11.97 -6.15
C ALA A 59 8.81 11.25 -5.94
N ALA A 60 8.62 10.60 -4.78
CA ALA A 60 7.36 9.97 -4.40
C ALA A 60 6.26 10.96 -3.94
N GLY A 61 6.53 12.26 -3.93
CA GLY A 61 5.57 13.30 -3.54
C GLY A 61 5.52 13.62 -2.04
N VAL A 62 6.59 13.31 -1.29
CA VAL A 62 6.71 13.78 0.10
C VAL A 62 7.12 15.26 0.10
N THR A 63 6.21 16.10 0.58
CA THR A 63 6.33 17.58 0.61
C THR A 63 6.61 18.13 2.01
N THR A 64 6.45 17.32 3.07
CA THR A 64 6.86 17.74 4.42
C THR A 64 8.38 17.89 4.53
N SER A 65 8.85 18.53 5.60
CA SER A 65 10.28 18.74 5.84
C SER A 65 11.00 17.39 5.93
N LEU A 66 11.99 17.17 5.08
CA LEU A 66 12.90 16.04 5.17
C LEU A 66 14.20 16.47 5.86
N ALA A 67 14.78 15.59 6.67
CA ALA A 67 16.11 15.77 7.23
C ALA A 67 16.89 14.46 7.24
N VAL A 68 18.19 14.53 6.96
CA VAL A 68 19.07 13.37 7.00
C VAL A 68 19.62 13.19 8.42
N VAL A 69 19.28 12.08 9.05
CA VAL A 69 19.73 11.70 10.40
C VAL A 69 20.23 10.25 10.36
N PRO A 70 21.53 10.02 10.08
CA PRO A 70 22.10 8.67 10.00
C PRO A 70 21.90 7.88 11.29
N LEU A 71 21.65 6.57 11.17
CA LEU A 71 21.51 5.70 12.34
C LEU A 71 22.86 5.49 13.05
N GLY A 72 22.79 5.08 14.31
CA GLY A 72 23.95 4.72 15.11
C GLY A 72 24.39 3.27 14.94
N ILE A 73 25.69 3.02 15.16
CA ILE A 73 26.24 1.70 15.43
C ILE A 73 26.36 1.53 16.95
N ARG A 74 26.03 0.34 17.47
CA ARG A 74 26.19 0.04 18.90
C ARG A 74 27.67 -0.02 19.26
N GLU A 75 28.03 0.48 20.44
CA GLU A 75 29.42 0.54 20.93
C GLU A 75 30.10 -0.83 20.99
N GLU A 76 29.30 -1.90 21.15
CA GLU A 76 29.72 -3.30 21.14
C GLU A 76 30.46 -3.68 19.84
N TYR A 77 30.09 -3.07 18.71
CA TYR A 77 30.78 -3.26 17.43
C TYR A 77 32.00 -2.35 17.38
N SER A 78 33.08 -2.82 17.99
CA SER A 78 34.39 -2.16 18.03
C SER A 78 35.43 -2.98 17.26
N PHE A 79 36.57 -2.35 16.96
CA PHE A 79 37.67 -3.00 16.24
C PHE A 79 38.04 -4.34 16.91
N VAL A 80 38.06 -5.41 16.11
CA VAL A 80 38.50 -6.74 16.56
C VAL A 80 39.79 -7.07 15.83
N GLU A 81 40.84 -7.36 16.60
CA GLU A 81 42.10 -7.83 16.05
C GLU A 81 41.95 -9.24 15.45
N ARG A 82 42.49 -9.43 14.24
CA ARG A 82 42.34 -10.64 13.44
C ARG A 82 43.72 -11.21 13.11
N PRO A 83 44.38 -11.88 14.06
CA PRO A 83 45.58 -12.61 13.73
C PRO A 83 45.25 -13.71 12.71
N ASP A 84 46.24 -14.11 11.92
CA ASP A 84 46.12 -15.32 11.11
C ASP A 84 45.82 -16.51 12.03
N ARG A 85 44.71 -17.19 11.73
CA ARG A 85 44.21 -18.33 12.52
C ARG A 85 44.64 -19.67 11.94
N GLY A 86 45.23 -19.67 10.74
CA GLY A 86 45.30 -20.87 9.92
C GLY A 86 43.93 -21.37 9.48
N GLY A 87 43.90 -22.24 8.46
CA GLY A 87 42.67 -22.77 7.88
C GLY A 87 42.13 -21.93 6.71
N PRO A 88 40.85 -22.13 6.33
CA PRO A 88 40.31 -21.53 5.11
C PRO A 88 40.02 -20.04 5.27
N PHE A 89 40.31 -19.26 4.23
CA PHE A 89 39.86 -17.88 4.13
C PHE A 89 38.33 -17.87 4.07
N THR A 90 37.71 -17.29 5.09
CA THR A 90 36.27 -17.38 5.32
C THR A 90 35.57 -16.06 4.98
N PHE A 91 34.68 -16.11 4.00
CA PHE A 91 33.73 -15.05 3.67
C PHE A 91 32.43 -15.20 4.48
N LEU A 92 31.78 -14.07 4.76
CA LEU A 92 30.44 -14.01 5.36
C LEU A 92 29.48 -13.26 4.44
N THR A 93 28.27 -13.76 4.27
CA THR A 93 27.15 -13.00 3.72
C THR A 93 25.92 -13.15 4.60
N LEU A 94 25.05 -12.14 4.61
CA LEU A 94 23.80 -12.19 5.37
C LEU A 94 22.62 -12.43 4.43
N ALA A 95 21.74 -13.35 4.80
CA ALA A 95 20.59 -13.75 4.03
C ALA A 95 19.27 -13.48 4.76
N THR A 96 18.21 -13.36 3.96
CA THR A 96 16.80 -13.40 4.36
C THR A 96 16.05 -14.18 3.28
N SER A 97 14.79 -14.58 3.53
CA SER A 97 13.99 -15.34 2.55
C SER A 97 13.86 -14.68 1.17
N GLY A 98 13.90 -13.35 1.08
CA GLY A 98 13.92 -12.62 -0.19
C GLY A 98 15.31 -12.35 -0.78
N LEU A 99 15.35 -12.07 -2.08
CA LEU A 99 16.57 -11.77 -2.85
C LEU A 99 17.18 -10.39 -2.56
N ARG A 100 16.52 -9.54 -1.75
CA ARG A 100 16.98 -8.17 -1.48
C ARG A 100 18.41 -8.11 -0.93
N LYS A 101 18.78 -9.08 -0.09
CA LYS A 101 20.13 -9.15 0.52
C LYS A 101 21.23 -9.64 -0.43
N GLY A 102 20.86 -10.12 -1.63
CA GLY A 102 21.81 -10.60 -2.63
C GLY A 102 22.66 -11.79 -2.21
N TRP A 103 22.15 -12.60 -1.26
CA TRP A 103 22.82 -13.82 -0.83
C TRP A 103 22.99 -14.82 -2.00
N ASP A 104 22.07 -14.78 -2.97
CA ASP A 104 22.14 -15.58 -4.19
C ASP A 104 23.33 -15.16 -5.07
N VAL A 105 23.57 -13.86 -5.20
CA VAL A 105 24.71 -13.32 -5.97
C VAL A 105 26.02 -13.66 -5.26
N ALA A 106 26.06 -13.53 -3.93
CA ALA A 106 27.23 -13.88 -3.13
C ALA A 106 27.61 -15.36 -3.24
N ILE A 107 26.63 -16.27 -3.17
CA ILE A 107 26.86 -17.72 -3.36
C ILE A 107 27.38 -18.00 -4.77
N ARG A 108 26.73 -17.47 -5.82
CA ARG A 108 27.16 -17.70 -7.21
C ARG A 108 28.57 -17.16 -7.47
N ALA A 109 28.88 -15.96 -6.97
CA ALA A 109 30.22 -15.39 -7.08
C ALA A 109 31.27 -16.23 -6.34
N PHE A 110 30.98 -16.68 -5.12
CA PHE A 110 31.87 -17.57 -4.36
C PHE A 110 32.15 -18.87 -5.11
N CYS A 111 31.10 -19.55 -5.60
CA CYS A 111 31.24 -20.78 -6.39
C CYS A 111 32.08 -20.57 -7.65
N ARG A 112 31.88 -19.45 -8.37
CA ARG A 112 32.69 -19.11 -9.55
C ARG A 112 34.14 -18.76 -9.21
N ALA A 113 34.38 -18.18 -8.03
CA ALA A 113 35.70 -17.79 -7.61
C ALA A 113 36.54 -18.97 -7.12
N PHE A 114 35.93 -19.88 -6.34
CA PHE A 114 36.66 -20.87 -5.53
C PHE A 114 36.15 -22.31 -5.68
N GLY A 115 35.00 -22.53 -6.33
CA GLY A 115 34.40 -23.87 -6.45
C GLY A 115 34.22 -24.55 -5.09
N ALA A 116 34.65 -25.81 -5.00
CA ALA A 116 34.63 -26.61 -3.78
C ALA A 116 36.01 -26.69 -3.06
N ASP A 117 36.92 -25.76 -3.36
CA ASP A 117 38.26 -25.75 -2.76
C ASP A 117 38.16 -25.56 -1.22
N PRO A 118 38.71 -26.49 -0.42
CA PRO A 118 38.61 -26.45 1.04
C PRO A 118 39.43 -25.34 1.69
N ASN A 119 40.27 -24.61 0.95
CA ASN A 119 41.02 -23.44 1.44
C ASN A 119 40.17 -22.17 1.51
N TYR A 120 38.94 -22.21 1.01
CA TYR A 120 38.00 -21.08 1.03
C TYR A 120 36.67 -21.54 1.60
N ARG A 121 36.03 -20.69 2.40
CA ARG A 121 34.73 -20.99 2.99
C ARG A 121 33.78 -19.80 2.84
N LEU A 122 32.49 -20.07 2.63
CA LEU A 122 31.44 -19.06 2.72
C LEU A 122 30.45 -19.43 3.83
N ILE A 123 30.25 -18.53 4.78
CA ILE A 123 29.17 -18.61 5.76
C ILE A 123 28.00 -17.75 5.27
N VAL A 124 26.84 -18.36 5.07
CA VAL A 124 25.57 -17.71 4.74
C VAL A 124 24.74 -17.62 6.02
N LYS A 125 24.79 -16.47 6.69
CA LYS A 125 24.09 -16.28 7.96
C LYS A 125 22.67 -15.75 7.73
N THR A 126 21.67 -16.47 8.24
CA THR A 126 20.26 -16.06 8.27
C THR A 126 19.76 -16.03 9.71
N ARG A 127 18.57 -15.46 9.93
CA ARG A 127 17.84 -15.59 11.21
C ARG A 127 17.38 -17.03 11.42
N ASN A 128 16.50 -17.29 12.39
CA ASN A 128 15.83 -18.59 12.59
C ASN A 128 14.83 -18.95 11.45
N GLN A 129 15.11 -18.58 10.21
CA GLN A 129 14.30 -18.84 9.03
C GLN A 129 14.98 -19.88 8.15
N SER A 130 14.18 -20.79 7.61
CA SER A 130 14.66 -21.70 6.57
C SER A 130 15.03 -20.89 5.31
N LEU A 131 16.26 -21.06 4.86
CA LEU A 131 16.76 -20.60 3.58
C LEU A 131 16.98 -21.85 2.72
N ASP A 132 16.37 -21.90 1.54
CA ASP A 132 16.61 -22.96 0.57
C ASP A 132 17.42 -22.41 -0.61
N PRO A 133 18.76 -22.50 -0.56
CA PRO A 133 19.62 -22.10 -1.68
C PRO A 133 19.80 -23.22 -2.72
N GLY A 134 19.14 -24.37 -2.56
CA GLY A 134 19.42 -25.58 -3.33
C GLY A 134 20.74 -26.26 -2.92
N PRO A 135 21.26 -27.18 -3.77
CA PRO A 135 22.51 -27.89 -3.48
C PRO A 135 23.71 -26.95 -3.36
N LEU A 136 24.44 -27.06 -2.26
CA LEU A 136 25.63 -26.26 -1.99
C LEU A 136 26.90 -27.13 -1.97
N PRO A 137 28.04 -26.60 -2.44
CA PRO A 137 29.36 -27.19 -2.17
C PRO A 137 29.65 -27.35 -0.67
N PRO A 138 30.49 -28.32 -0.27
CA PRO A 138 30.77 -28.61 1.14
C PRO A 138 31.49 -27.48 1.89
N ASN A 139 32.07 -26.52 1.17
CA ASN A 139 32.73 -25.34 1.71
C ASN A 139 31.79 -24.12 1.86
N ILE A 140 30.47 -24.31 1.72
CA ILE A 140 29.45 -23.30 2.02
C ILE A 140 28.59 -23.78 3.20
N GLU A 141 28.54 -22.97 4.25
CA GLU A 141 27.83 -23.25 5.49
C GLU A 141 26.63 -22.32 5.64
N ILE A 142 25.43 -22.85 5.88
CA ILE A 142 24.26 -22.05 6.26
C ILE A 142 24.21 -21.97 7.78
N LEU A 143 24.41 -20.76 8.32
CA LEU A 143 24.28 -20.49 9.75
C LEU A 143 22.89 -19.85 10.00
N ALA A 144 21.89 -20.69 10.29
CA ALA A 144 20.55 -20.25 10.63
C ALA A 144 20.40 -20.07 12.15
N ALA A 145 20.64 -18.85 12.63
CA ALA A 145 20.56 -18.52 14.05
C ALA A 145 20.23 -17.05 14.30
N ASP A 146 19.32 -16.79 15.24
CA ASP A 146 19.12 -15.46 15.83
C ASP A 146 20.22 -15.15 16.85
N LEU A 147 21.28 -14.53 16.35
CA LEU A 147 22.44 -14.09 17.15
C LEU A 147 22.21 -12.72 17.78
N ASP A 148 22.60 -12.57 19.05
CA ASP A 148 22.66 -11.27 19.73
C ASP A 148 23.84 -10.40 19.26
N SER A 149 23.96 -9.15 19.74
CA SER A 149 25.08 -8.26 19.39
C SER A 149 26.45 -8.90 19.64
N LYS A 150 26.64 -9.56 20.79
CA LYS A 150 27.94 -10.11 21.20
C LYS A 150 28.29 -11.31 20.34
N GLU A 151 27.31 -12.14 20.00
CA GLU A 151 27.45 -13.26 19.08
C GLU A 151 27.73 -12.81 17.65
N MET A 152 27.07 -11.74 17.18
CA MET A 152 27.39 -11.12 15.89
C MET A 152 28.82 -10.56 15.86
N VAL A 153 29.26 -9.88 16.92
CA VAL A 153 30.66 -9.41 17.04
C VAL A 153 31.64 -10.59 17.01
N ARG A 154 31.33 -11.70 17.72
CA ARG A 154 32.13 -12.92 17.66
C ARG A 154 32.16 -13.53 16.26
N LEU A 155 31.02 -13.58 15.56
CA LEU A 155 30.95 -14.08 14.19
C LEU A 155 31.78 -13.22 13.25
N TYR A 156 31.57 -11.90 13.27
CA TYR A 156 32.38 -10.96 12.50
C TYR A 156 33.84 -11.16 12.83
N GLY A 157 34.19 -11.28 14.12
CA GLY A 157 35.51 -11.60 14.64
C GLY A 157 36.17 -12.83 14.03
N ARG A 158 35.41 -13.85 13.63
CA ARG A 158 35.91 -15.18 13.18
C ARG A 158 36.00 -15.38 11.66
N VAL A 159 35.60 -14.37 10.89
CA VAL A 159 35.68 -14.38 9.42
C VAL A 159 36.71 -13.35 8.93
N ASP A 160 37.06 -13.45 7.65
CA ASP A 160 38.17 -12.70 7.05
C ASP A 160 37.68 -11.61 6.09
N ALA A 161 36.49 -11.78 5.49
CA ALA A 161 35.79 -10.73 4.76
C ALA A 161 34.28 -10.93 4.79
N ALA A 162 33.51 -9.87 4.52
CA ALA A 162 32.07 -9.95 4.33
C ALA A 162 31.62 -9.40 2.97
N VAL A 163 30.57 -10.01 2.42
CA VAL A 163 29.94 -9.67 1.15
C VAL A 163 28.49 -9.25 1.41
N PHE A 164 28.24 -7.96 1.24
CA PHE A 164 26.93 -7.32 1.31
C PHE A 164 26.51 -6.88 -0.10
N ALA A 165 26.25 -7.86 -0.95
CA ALA A 165 25.75 -7.67 -2.31
C ALA A 165 24.25 -7.32 -2.31
N SER A 166 23.77 -6.52 -1.34
CA SER A 166 22.36 -6.16 -1.27
C SER A 166 21.94 -5.41 -2.52
N ARG A 167 20.75 -5.74 -3.01
CA ARG A 167 20.07 -5.03 -4.10
C ARG A 167 19.54 -3.67 -3.64
N GLY A 168 19.21 -3.54 -2.36
CA GLY A 168 18.82 -2.26 -1.77
C GLY A 168 18.81 -2.27 -0.25
N GLU A 169 19.22 -1.15 0.35
CA GLU A 169 19.22 -0.91 1.79
C GLU A 169 18.89 0.57 2.07
N GLY A 170 18.00 0.85 3.02
CA GLY A 170 17.75 2.23 3.45
C GLY A 170 18.92 2.84 4.22
N PHE A 171 19.61 2.02 5.01
CA PHE A 171 20.87 2.37 5.66
C PHE A 171 21.93 1.32 5.35
N GLY A 172 21.67 0.04 5.66
CA GLY A 172 22.69 -1.02 5.52
C GLY A 172 23.42 -1.28 6.84
N LEU A 173 22.66 -1.25 7.94
CA LEU A 173 23.16 -1.39 9.31
C LEU A 173 24.14 -2.58 9.48
N PRO A 174 23.83 -3.81 9.02
CA PRO A 174 24.73 -4.94 9.27
C PRO A 174 26.08 -4.84 8.54
N ALA A 175 26.12 -4.19 7.37
CA ALA A 175 27.36 -3.97 6.64
C ALA A 175 28.27 -3.00 7.40
N ARG A 176 27.69 -1.94 7.98
CA ARG A 176 28.42 -0.99 8.82
C ARG A 176 28.83 -1.60 10.16
N GLU A 177 28.00 -2.43 10.79
CA GLU A 177 28.36 -3.18 11.99
C GLU A 177 29.58 -4.10 11.74
N ALA A 178 29.60 -4.81 10.60
CA ALA A 178 30.76 -5.61 10.20
C ALA A 178 32.01 -4.75 10.02
N ALA A 179 31.91 -3.64 9.27
CA ALA A 179 33.02 -2.71 9.04
C ALA A 179 33.52 -2.06 10.35
N ALA A 180 32.63 -1.78 11.31
CA ALA A 180 32.99 -1.27 12.63
C ALA A 180 33.89 -2.22 13.42
N THR A 181 33.86 -3.52 13.10
CA THR A 181 34.80 -4.52 13.68
C THR A 181 36.14 -4.63 12.94
N GLY A 182 36.39 -3.75 11.97
CA GLY A 182 37.56 -3.80 11.09
C GLY A 182 37.49 -4.90 10.02
N LEU A 183 36.35 -5.58 9.86
CA LEU A 183 36.19 -6.60 8.83
C LEU A 183 36.17 -5.94 7.43
N PRO A 184 36.96 -6.42 6.45
CA PRO A 184 36.83 -5.99 5.07
C PRO A 184 35.42 -6.30 4.54
N VAL A 185 34.71 -5.27 4.08
CA VAL A 185 33.33 -5.40 3.57
C VAL A 185 33.28 -5.01 2.10
N ILE A 186 32.92 -5.96 1.23
CA ILE A 186 32.48 -5.67 -0.13
C ILE A 186 30.99 -5.33 -0.06
N ALA A 187 30.58 -4.17 -0.56
CA ALA A 187 29.17 -3.77 -0.56
C ALA A 187 28.77 -3.13 -1.88
N THR A 188 27.53 -3.38 -2.33
CA THR A 188 26.96 -2.74 -3.51
C THR A 188 26.99 -1.23 -3.34
N ALA A 189 27.57 -0.52 -4.32
CA ALA A 189 27.74 0.92 -4.30
C ALA A 189 26.44 1.69 -4.64
N TRP A 190 25.32 1.29 -4.06
CA TRP A 190 23.98 1.84 -4.31
C TRP A 190 23.14 1.96 -3.05
N SER A 191 22.11 2.80 -3.07
CA SER A 191 21.23 3.11 -1.93
C SER A 191 22.00 3.55 -0.67
N GLY A 192 21.46 3.32 0.53
CA GLY A 192 22.10 3.73 1.79
C GLY A 192 23.47 3.07 2.04
N LEU A 193 23.82 1.99 1.34
CA LEU A 193 25.18 1.41 1.37
C LEU A 193 26.22 2.28 0.65
N ALA A 194 25.83 3.14 -0.28
CA ALA A 194 26.77 4.01 -1.01
C ALA A 194 27.34 5.13 -0.13
N ASP A 195 26.61 5.54 0.92
CA ASP A 195 26.98 6.67 1.77
C ASP A 195 28.31 6.41 2.49
N GLY A 196 29.33 7.17 2.06
CA GLY A 196 30.70 7.07 2.57
C GLY A 196 31.40 5.75 2.25
N LEU A 197 30.91 4.95 1.30
CA LEU A 197 31.37 3.57 1.07
C LEU A 197 32.88 3.44 0.88
N ASN A 198 33.52 4.39 0.20
CA ASN A 198 34.97 4.37 -0.01
C ASN A 198 35.79 4.48 1.28
N HIS A 199 35.20 4.98 2.38
CA HIS A 199 35.86 5.08 3.68
C HIS A 199 35.74 3.82 4.54
N TRP A 200 34.64 3.07 4.39
CA TRP A 200 34.35 1.95 5.29
C TRP A 200 34.30 0.58 4.60
N GLY A 201 34.09 0.53 3.29
CA GLY A 201 33.91 -0.69 2.51
C GLY A 201 34.72 -0.74 1.23
N ILE A 202 34.38 -1.68 0.36
CA ILE A 202 34.96 -1.90 -0.96
C ILE A 202 33.79 -1.84 -1.93
N PRO A 203 33.76 -0.86 -2.86
CA PRO A 203 32.61 -0.64 -3.72
C PRO A 203 32.45 -1.74 -4.76
N LEU A 204 31.27 -2.34 -4.79
CA LEU A 204 30.83 -3.28 -5.82
C LEU A 204 29.92 -2.55 -6.81
N SER A 205 30.25 -2.63 -8.11
CA SER A 205 29.44 -2.09 -9.19
C SER A 205 28.09 -2.80 -9.30
N PHE A 206 27.14 -2.16 -9.96
CA PHE A 206 25.79 -2.68 -10.13
C PHE A 206 25.18 -2.18 -11.44
N SER A 207 24.10 -2.84 -11.85
CA SER A 207 23.14 -2.34 -12.84
C SER A 207 21.78 -2.14 -12.16
N MET A 208 20.81 -1.52 -12.81
CA MET A 208 19.45 -1.39 -12.26
C MET A 208 18.56 -2.53 -12.74
N THR A 209 17.74 -3.07 -11.85
CA THR A 209 16.73 -4.08 -12.16
C THR A 209 15.43 -3.81 -11.40
N THR A 210 14.32 -4.43 -11.81
CA THR A 210 13.02 -4.28 -11.14
C THR A 210 13.11 -4.75 -9.68
N ALA A 211 12.60 -3.92 -8.77
CA ALA A 211 12.56 -4.24 -7.36
C ALA A 211 11.47 -5.27 -7.06
N TRP A 212 11.76 -6.20 -6.14
CA TRP A 212 10.78 -7.17 -5.62
C TRP A 212 9.91 -7.92 -6.67
N PRO A 213 10.49 -8.44 -7.77
CA PRO A 213 9.69 -9.00 -8.88
C PRO A 213 8.78 -10.17 -8.48
N LYS A 214 9.08 -10.84 -7.36
CA LYS A 214 8.35 -12.01 -6.83
C LYS A 214 7.84 -11.81 -5.40
N HIS A 215 7.74 -10.58 -4.90
CA HIS A 215 7.30 -10.35 -3.52
C HIS A 215 5.81 -10.72 -3.35
N PRO A 216 5.37 -11.34 -2.25
CA PRO A 216 3.97 -11.77 -2.10
C PRO A 216 2.98 -10.59 -2.20
N ASP A 217 3.31 -9.44 -1.61
CA ASP A 217 2.53 -8.20 -1.72
C ASP A 217 2.70 -7.56 -3.12
N PRO A 218 1.63 -7.41 -3.92
CA PRO A 218 1.67 -6.76 -5.23
C PRO A 218 2.10 -5.29 -5.20
N SER A 219 1.80 -4.55 -4.13
CA SER A 219 2.17 -3.13 -4.01
C SER A 219 3.68 -2.94 -3.99
N LEU A 220 4.40 -3.87 -3.36
CA LEU A 220 5.87 -3.88 -3.32
C LEU A 220 6.50 -4.24 -4.66
N ARG A 221 5.79 -4.95 -5.56
CA ARG A 221 6.26 -5.23 -6.92
C ARG A 221 6.24 -3.99 -7.83
N GLN A 222 5.53 -2.95 -7.42
CA GLN A 222 5.38 -1.68 -8.16
C GLN A 222 6.28 -0.58 -7.59
N CYS A 223 7.22 -0.91 -6.71
CA CYS A 223 8.10 0.06 -6.08
C CYS A 223 9.40 0.26 -6.88
N GLY A 224 9.28 0.45 -8.20
CA GLY A 224 10.39 0.84 -9.07
C GLY A 224 11.52 -0.20 -9.19
N GLN A 225 12.75 0.29 -9.06
CA GLN A 225 14.00 -0.42 -9.31
C GLN A 225 14.95 -0.43 -8.10
N TRP A 226 15.80 -1.44 -8.06
CA TRP A 226 16.91 -1.60 -7.12
C TRP A 226 18.17 -2.03 -7.87
N ALA A 227 19.31 -2.09 -7.17
CA ALA A 227 20.56 -2.55 -7.77
C ALA A 227 20.55 -4.06 -8.05
N GLU A 228 21.12 -4.48 -9.17
CA GLU A 228 21.61 -5.84 -9.41
C GLU A 228 23.14 -5.79 -9.31
N PRO A 229 23.75 -6.36 -8.25
CA PRO A 229 25.19 -6.33 -8.06
C PRO A 229 25.92 -7.07 -9.19
N ASP A 230 27.06 -6.52 -9.60
CA ASP A 230 27.89 -7.08 -10.65
C ASP A 230 28.62 -8.34 -10.16
N GLU A 231 28.06 -9.50 -10.50
CA GLU A 231 28.60 -10.80 -10.08
C GLU A 231 30.03 -11.04 -10.60
N GLN A 232 30.37 -10.58 -11.81
CA GLN A 232 31.72 -10.76 -12.36
C GLN A 232 32.74 -9.91 -11.60
N LYS A 233 32.39 -8.66 -11.30
CA LYS A 233 33.24 -7.80 -10.49
C LYS A 233 33.38 -8.33 -9.07
N LEU A 234 32.32 -8.89 -8.48
CA LEU A 234 32.36 -9.51 -7.16
C LEU A 234 33.35 -10.69 -7.12
N VAL A 235 33.34 -11.56 -8.13
CA VAL A 235 34.35 -12.64 -8.26
C VAL A 235 35.77 -12.07 -8.22
N GLY A 236 36.03 -10.99 -8.97
CA GLY A 236 37.33 -10.32 -8.99
C GLY A 236 37.73 -9.78 -7.62
N LEU A 237 36.83 -9.06 -6.95
CA LEU A 237 37.08 -8.47 -5.63
C LEU A 237 37.32 -9.53 -4.55
N MET A 238 36.59 -10.65 -4.59
CA MET A 238 36.82 -11.77 -3.65
C MET A 238 38.21 -12.37 -3.83
N LYS A 239 38.65 -12.59 -5.09
CA LYS A 239 40.00 -13.09 -5.38
C LYS A 239 41.08 -12.10 -4.98
N GLU A 240 40.85 -10.81 -5.22
CA GLU A 240 41.78 -9.74 -4.84
C GLU A 240 41.98 -9.69 -3.33
N LEU A 241 40.90 -9.79 -2.54
CA LEU A 241 40.99 -9.81 -1.07
C LEU A 241 41.77 -11.02 -0.53
N VAL A 242 41.66 -12.17 -1.17
CA VAL A 242 42.46 -13.36 -0.82
C VAL A 242 43.94 -13.14 -1.12
N GLN A 243 44.25 -12.60 -2.31
CA GLN A 243 45.63 -12.38 -2.76
C GLN A 243 46.32 -11.24 -1.99
N LYS A 244 45.57 -10.22 -1.64
CA LYS A 244 46.02 -9.04 -0.91
C LYS A 244 45.03 -8.71 0.21
N PRO A 245 45.11 -9.43 1.34
CA PRO A 245 44.30 -9.13 2.50
C PRO A 245 44.50 -7.68 2.94
N VAL A 246 43.42 -7.06 3.45
CA VAL A 246 43.48 -5.71 4.00
C VAL A 246 44.38 -5.72 5.23
N ASP A 247 45.38 -4.86 5.26
CA ASP A 247 46.27 -4.74 6.41
C ASP A 247 45.55 -4.18 7.64
N GLN A 248 46.16 -4.39 8.81
CA GLN A 248 45.58 -4.01 10.09
C GLN A 248 45.33 -2.49 10.20
N GLN A 249 46.20 -1.66 9.60
CA GLN A 249 46.07 -0.21 9.66
C GLN A 249 44.84 0.26 8.87
N ALA A 250 44.64 -0.27 7.67
CA ALA A 250 43.48 0.01 6.85
C ALA A 250 42.18 -0.52 7.49
N ALA A 251 42.22 -1.70 8.14
CA ALA A 251 41.10 -2.23 8.90
C ALA A 251 40.71 -1.35 10.10
N GLN A 252 41.71 -0.85 10.85
CA GLN A 252 41.50 0.09 11.96
C GLN A 252 40.91 1.41 11.48
N ALA A 253 41.45 1.99 10.39
CA ALA A 253 40.94 3.24 9.82
C ALA A 253 39.46 3.14 9.41
N ARG A 254 39.05 2.02 8.79
CA ARG A 254 37.64 1.76 8.43
C ARG A 254 36.74 1.68 9.67
N SER A 255 37.18 0.94 10.68
CA SER A 255 36.46 0.80 11.96
C SER A 255 36.28 2.16 12.65
N GLU A 256 37.35 2.94 12.73
CA GLU A 256 37.34 4.27 13.34
C GLU A 256 36.44 5.24 12.59
N TRP A 257 36.47 5.22 11.25
CA TRP A 257 35.58 6.06 10.45
C TRP A 257 34.11 5.76 10.74
N ILE A 258 33.70 4.49 10.79
CA ILE A 258 32.31 4.12 11.12
C ILE A 258 31.94 4.60 12.52
N ARG A 259 32.77 4.32 13.54
CA ARG A 259 32.45 4.66 14.93
C ARG A 259 32.39 6.18 15.17
N THR A 260 33.20 6.95 14.46
CA THR A 260 33.22 8.41 14.55
C THR A 260 32.02 9.05 13.85
N ASN A 261 31.57 8.49 12.72
CA ASN A 261 30.49 9.07 11.91
C ASN A 261 29.09 8.51 12.23
N HIS A 262 29.00 7.38 12.93
CA HIS A 262 27.73 6.69 13.19
C HIS A 262 27.60 6.22 14.64
N SER A 263 27.03 7.07 15.50
CA SER A 263 26.73 6.74 16.90
C SER A 263 25.25 6.94 17.24
N TRP A 264 24.72 6.13 18.16
CA TRP A 264 23.35 6.30 18.65
C TRP A 264 23.18 7.59 19.45
N ALA A 265 24.25 8.09 20.08
CA ALA A 265 24.24 9.38 20.77
C ALA A 265 24.05 10.54 19.78
N SER A 266 24.78 10.54 18.66
CA SER A 266 24.63 11.54 17.58
C SER A 266 23.24 11.47 16.95
N PHE A 267 22.73 10.26 16.69
CA PHE A 267 21.36 10.06 16.20
C PHE A 267 20.34 10.65 17.20
N ALA A 268 20.43 10.29 18.48
CA ALA A 268 19.49 10.76 19.50
C ALA A 268 19.55 12.29 19.69
N SER A 269 20.75 12.88 19.67
CA SER A 269 20.94 14.34 19.69
C SER A 269 20.26 14.99 18.50
N ALA A 270 20.54 14.53 17.28
CA ALA A 270 19.94 15.10 16.06
C ALA A 270 18.41 14.97 16.03
N VAL A 271 17.86 13.84 16.49
CA VAL A 271 16.41 13.68 16.65
C VAL A 271 15.86 14.70 17.65
N THR A 272 16.55 14.91 18.78
CA THR A 272 16.17 15.88 19.81
C THR A 272 16.26 17.32 19.30
N ASP A 273 17.30 17.66 18.54
CA ASP A 273 17.45 18.99 17.93
C ASP A 273 16.34 19.24 16.90
N HIS A 274 15.99 18.24 16.10
CA HIS A 274 14.88 18.34 15.17
C HIS A 274 13.52 18.43 15.88
N LEU A 275 13.37 17.79 17.03
CA LEU A 275 12.18 17.95 17.87
C LEU A 275 12.14 19.36 18.49
N GLY A 276 13.25 19.84 19.05
CA GLY A 276 13.40 21.19 19.59
C GLY A 276 13.12 22.28 18.55
N ALA A 277 13.71 22.19 17.36
CA ALA A 277 13.46 23.13 16.26
C ALA A 277 11.99 23.14 15.75
N VAL A 278 11.24 22.08 16.04
CA VAL A 278 9.81 21.99 15.75
C VAL A 278 8.97 22.57 16.91
N LEU A 279 9.41 22.39 18.16
CA LEU A 279 8.81 22.93 19.38
C LEU A 279 9.05 24.44 19.59
N ASP A 280 10.21 24.95 19.19
CA ASP A 280 10.63 26.37 19.34
C ASP A 280 10.00 27.30 18.30
N LYS A 281 9.34 26.74 17.28
CA LYS A 281 8.42 27.53 16.46
C LYS A 281 7.25 27.92 17.35
N PRO A 282 6.87 29.22 17.45
CA PRO A 282 5.75 29.63 18.29
C PRO A 282 4.58 28.69 18.02
N ALA A 283 4.08 28.07 19.09
CA ALA A 283 3.00 27.10 19.03
C ALA A 283 2.01 27.57 17.97
N ARG A 284 1.74 26.73 16.96
CA ARG A 284 0.70 26.99 15.96
C ARG A 284 -0.67 26.89 16.66
N LEU A 285 -0.93 27.76 17.64
CA LEU A 285 -2.21 27.96 18.30
C LEU A 285 -3.18 28.75 17.41
N ASN A 286 -2.72 29.29 16.27
CA ASN A 286 -3.52 30.17 15.40
C ASN A 286 -3.53 29.82 13.91
N GLN A 287 -3.08 28.63 13.49
CA GLN A 287 -3.48 28.13 12.17
C GLN A 287 -4.66 27.20 12.38
N ARG A 288 -5.80 27.53 11.74
CA ARG A 288 -6.92 26.59 11.59
C ARG A 288 -6.32 25.23 11.22
N PRO A 289 -6.67 24.14 11.91
CA PRO A 289 -6.06 22.85 11.63
C PRO A 289 -6.23 22.56 10.13
N ARG A 290 -5.13 22.16 9.47
CA ARG A 290 -5.17 21.82 8.05
C ARG A 290 -6.30 20.82 7.84
N PRO A 291 -7.21 21.04 6.87
CA PRO A 291 -8.34 20.16 6.69
C PRO A 291 -7.84 18.74 6.46
N GLN A 292 -8.29 17.81 7.30
CA GLN A 292 -8.10 16.37 7.12
C GLN A 292 -9.16 15.82 6.15
N ALA A 293 -10.25 16.56 5.92
CA ALA A 293 -11.26 16.28 4.91
C ALA A 293 -11.71 17.54 4.16
N VAL A 294 -12.04 17.39 2.87
CA VAL A 294 -12.53 18.47 2.00
C VAL A 294 -13.85 18.05 1.40
N ILE A 295 -14.94 18.68 1.80
CA ILE A 295 -16.28 18.35 1.32
C ILE A 295 -16.54 19.13 0.03
N HIS A 296 -16.60 18.44 -1.09
CA HIS A 296 -16.89 19.00 -2.40
C HIS A 296 -18.41 19.00 -2.63
N ALA A 297 -19.01 20.19 -2.60
CA ALA A 297 -20.45 20.40 -2.68
C ALA A 297 -20.80 21.37 -3.82
N HIS A 298 -21.19 20.82 -4.96
CA HIS A 298 -21.53 21.61 -6.15
C HIS A 298 -22.81 22.46 -5.95
N PRO A 299 -22.78 23.79 -6.22
CA PRO A 299 -23.86 24.71 -5.84
C PRO A 299 -25.16 24.57 -6.66
N ARG A 300 -25.10 23.99 -7.87
CA ARG A 300 -26.29 23.76 -8.72
C ARG A 300 -27.08 22.49 -8.34
N ILE A 301 -26.58 21.66 -7.43
CA ILE A 301 -27.25 20.41 -7.03
C ILE A 301 -27.91 20.63 -5.67
N GLY A 302 -29.24 20.64 -5.64
CA GLY A 302 -30.02 21.13 -4.51
C GLY A 302 -29.77 20.41 -3.17
N TRP A 303 -29.41 19.12 -3.20
CA TRP A 303 -29.17 18.33 -1.98
C TRP A 303 -27.75 18.47 -1.43
N HIS A 304 -26.78 18.97 -2.21
CA HIS A 304 -25.36 18.99 -1.82
C HIS A 304 -25.11 19.88 -0.61
N ARG A 305 -25.63 21.12 -0.60
CA ARG A 305 -25.38 22.05 0.51
C ARG A 305 -26.02 21.56 1.82
N PRO A 306 -27.31 21.16 1.86
CA PRO A 306 -27.91 20.60 3.07
C PRO A 306 -27.17 19.36 3.57
N PHE A 307 -26.72 18.49 2.67
CA PHE A 307 -26.02 17.27 3.04
C PHE A 307 -24.58 17.52 3.51
N ALA A 308 -23.86 18.46 2.89
CA ALA A 308 -22.53 18.90 3.33
C ALA A 308 -22.53 19.39 4.78
N GLU A 309 -23.63 20.01 5.24
CA GLU A 309 -23.78 20.40 6.64
C GLU A 309 -23.88 19.20 7.58
N LYS A 310 -24.60 18.14 7.18
CA LYS A 310 -24.66 16.88 7.94
C LYS A 310 -23.28 16.20 8.02
N VAL A 311 -22.56 16.16 6.89
CA VAL A 311 -21.17 15.67 6.86
C VAL A 311 -20.31 16.50 7.81
N SER A 312 -20.38 17.83 7.71
CA SER A 312 -19.63 18.75 8.57
C SER A 312 -19.93 18.53 10.06
N GLN A 313 -21.20 18.34 10.43
CA GLN A 313 -21.61 18.02 11.80
C GLN A 313 -20.95 16.72 12.30
N GLY A 314 -21.01 15.66 11.51
CA GLY A 314 -20.38 14.39 11.87
C GLY A 314 -18.86 14.52 12.03
N LEU A 315 -18.18 15.21 11.11
CA LEU A 315 -16.75 15.46 11.21
C LEU A 315 -16.38 16.32 12.44
N ARG A 316 -17.17 17.36 12.74
CA ARG A 316 -17.00 18.17 13.97
C ARG A 316 -17.13 17.32 15.23
N SER A 317 -18.07 16.39 15.28
CA SER A 317 -18.27 15.51 16.44
C SER A 317 -17.07 14.61 16.75
N LEU A 318 -16.23 14.34 15.74
CA LEU A 318 -15.01 13.56 15.85
C LEU A 318 -13.75 14.41 15.98
N GLY A 319 -13.88 15.74 16.00
CA GLY A 319 -12.74 16.65 16.00
C GLY A 319 -11.96 16.66 14.70
N VAL A 320 -12.54 16.19 13.58
CA VAL A 320 -11.89 16.15 12.27
C VAL A 320 -11.93 17.55 11.62
N PRO A 321 -10.77 18.19 11.40
CA PRO A 321 -10.67 19.44 10.66
C PRO A 321 -11.17 19.25 9.23
N HIS A 322 -12.07 20.11 8.75
CA HIS A 322 -12.57 20.03 7.39
C HIS A 322 -12.94 21.40 6.84
N VAL A 323 -13.07 21.45 5.51
CA VAL A 323 -13.59 22.60 4.78
C VAL A 323 -14.66 22.13 3.79
N VAL A 324 -15.64 22.98 3.52
CA VAL A 324 -16.60 22.79 2.44
C VAL A 324 -16.18 23.67 1.27
N THR A 325 -16.09 23.11 0.07
CA THR A 325 -15.69 23.83 -1.14
C THR A 325 -16.66 23.56 -2.28
N THR A 326 -16.79 24.54 -3.18
CA THR A 326 -17.50 24.40 -4.45
C THR A 326 -16.54 24.13 -5.61
N SER A 327 -15.23 24.06 -5.35
CA SER A 327 -14.21 23.81 -6.37
C SER A 327 -14.37 22.42 -6.97
N THR A 328 -14.29 22.34 -8.29
CA THR A 328 -14.22 21.07 -9.06
C THR A 328 -12.79 20.54 -9.17
N GLU A 329 -11.81 21.25 -8.61
CA GLU A 329 -10.40 20.86 -8.57
C GLU A 329 -10.01 20.36 -7.19
N ARG A 330 -9.07 19.41 -7.17
CA ARG A 330 -8.58 18.80 -5.94
C ARG A 330 -7.89 19.85 -5.08
N GLN A 331 -8.21 19.86 -3.80
CA GLN A 331 -7.54 20.73 -2.83
C GLN A 331 -6.34 19.98 -2.23
N GLU A 332 -5.21 20.65 -2.09
CA GLU A 332 -3.93 20.03 -1.69
C GLU A 332 -3.93 19.38 -0.29
N ASN A 333 -4.93 19.67 0.55
CA ASN A 333 -4.95 19.25 1.95
C ASN A 333 -6.28 18.55 2.31
N GLY A 334 -6.20 17.27 2.72
CA GLY A 334 -7.34 16.49 3.23
C GLY A 334 -7.94 15.51 2.22
N LEU A 335 -8.65 14.49 2.70
CA LEU A 335 -9.37 13.53 1.85
C LEU A 335 -10.57 14.24 1.18
N PRO A 336 -10.68 14.24 -0.17
CA PRO A 336 -11.86 14.74 -0.84
C PRO A 336 -13.08 13.88 -0.52
N ILE A 337 -14.14 14.49 0.01
CA ILE A 337 -15.47 13.90 0.18
C ILE A 337 -16.36 14.47 -0.92
N LEU A 338 -16.69 13.63 -1.90
CA LEU A 338 -17.39 13.99 -3.12
C LEU A 338 -18.88 13.70 -2.96
N LEU A 339 -19.72 14.73 -3.03
CA LEU A 339 -21.17 14.52 -3.02
C LEU A 339 -21.65 14.21 -4.44
N GLY A 340 -22.08 12.97 -4.68
CA GLY A 340 -22.50 12.47 -5.99
C GLY A 340 -21.35 12.27 -7.00
N THR A 341 -21.68 11.73 -8.17
CA THR A 341 -20.70 11.26 -9.17
C THR A 341 -20.43 12.25 -10.33
N SER A 342 -21.26 13.29 -10.47
CA SER A 342 -21.41 13.99 -11.76
C SER A 342 -20.54 15.23 -11.95
N CYS A 343 -19.72 15.61 -10.96
CA CYS A 343 -19.01 16.90 -10.97
C CYS A 343 -17.51 16.82 -10.65
N TRP A 344 -16.99 15.62 -10.37
CA TRP A 344 -15.71 15.49 -9.66
C TRP A 344 -14.69 14.62 -10.39
N ARG A 345 -14.89 14.37 -11.69
CA ARG A 345 -14.01 13.51 -12.50
C ARG A 345 -12.53 13.86 -12.41
N ALA A 346 -12.20 15.15 -12.39
CA ALA A 346 -10.82 15.61 -12.24
C ALA A 346 -10.23 15.22 -10.87
N ILE A 347 -11.04 15.22 -9.82
CA ILE A 347 -10.64 14.82 -8.46
C ILE A 347 -10.55 13.30 -8.35
N GLU A 348 -11.50 12.57 -8.95
CA GLU A 348 -11.49 11.10 -9.01
C GLU A 348 -10.23 10.54 -9.69
N ALA A 349 -9.71 11.25 -10.70
CA ALA A 349 -8.50 10.88 -11.42
C ALA A 349 -7.20 11.19 -10.65
N ASP A 350 -7.28 12.01 -9.60
CA ASP A 350 -6.12 12.57 -8.88
C ASP A 350 -6.03 12.02 -7.45
N GLY A 351 -5.95 10.68 -7.34
CA GLY A 351 -5.72 9.98 -6.08
C GLY A 351 -6.99 9.63 -5.28
N PRO A 352 -6.86 9.30 -3.99
CA PRO A 352 -7.97 8.77 -3.19
C PRO A 352 -9.03 9.83 -2.89
N PHE A 353 -10.28 9.38 -2.85
CA PHE A 353 -11.47 10.18 -2.54
C PHE A 353 -12.52 9.32 -1.83
N LEU A 354 -13.41 9.93 -1.06
CA LEU A 354 -14.60 9.30 -0.50
C LEU A 354 -15.82 9.80 -1.25
N LEU A 355 -16.52 8.92 -1.94
CA LEU A 355 -17.76 9.24 -2.65
C LEU A 355 -18.96 9.00 -1.74
N VAL A 356 -19.82 10.00 -1.66
CA VAL A 356 -21.18 9.91 -1.13
C VAL A 356 -22.12 9.72 -2.31
N ASP A 357 -22.60 8.50 -2.49
CA ASP A 357 -23.55 8.16 -3.55
C ASP A 357 -24.97 7.97 -2.99
N ARG A 358 -25.95 7.91 -3.87
CA ARG A 358 -27.31 7.53 -3.51
C ARG A 358 -27.33 6.11 -2.95
N CYS A 359 -28.24 5.87 -2.00
CA CYS A 359 -28.37 4.54 -1.44
C CYS A 359 -28.77 3.50 -2.50
N SER A 360 -28.38 2.25 -2.26
CA SER A 360 -28.70 1.13 -3.15
C SER A 360 -30.06 0.50 -2.85
N PHE A 361 -30.61 0.78 -1.66
CA PHE A 361 -31.96 0.41 -1.23
C PHE A 361 -32.44 1.40 -0.17
N GLY A 362 -33.75 1.45 0.09
CA GLY A 362 -34.35 2.41 1.03
C GLY A 362 -34.64 3.78 0.40
N ASP A 363 -34.96 4.77 1.23
CA ASP A 363 -35.29 6.13 0.76
C ASP A 363 -34.01 6.94 0.46
N PRO A 364 -33.73 7.30 -0.81
CA PRO A 364 -32.55 8.08 -1.18
C PRO A 364 -32.58 9.53 -0.65
N GLY A 365 -33.69 9.99 -0.07
CA GLY A 365 -33.78 11.23 0.68
C GLY A 365 -33.32 11.12 2.14
N GLN A 366 -33.11 9.90 2.63
CA GLN A 366 -32.75 9.60 4.03
C GLN A 366 -31.48 8.76 4.16
N TRP A 367 -31.08 8.06 3.10
CA TRP A 367 -29.96 7.14 3.09
C TRP A 367 -28.98 7.46 1.97
N VAL A 368 -27.70 7.24 2.25
CA VAL A 368 -26.60 7.33 1.28
C VAL A 368 -25.71 6.10 1.33
N SER A 369 -24.98 5.86 0.24
CA SER A 369 -23.87 4.92 0.22
C SER A 369 -22.55 5.68 0.37
N LEU A 370 -21.59 5.12 1.09
CA LEU A 370 -20.24 5.66 1.20
C LEU A 370 -19.22 4.68 0.61
N VAL A 371 -18.38 5.15 -0.29
CA VAL A 371 -17.39 4.30 -0.97
C VAL A 371 -16.06 5.02 -1.16
N LEU A 372 -14.98 4.40 -0.71
CA LEU A 372 -13.63 4.93 -0.82
C LEU A 372 -13.00 4.49 -2.16
N SER A 373 -12.51 5.47 -2.91
CA SER A 373 -11.71 5.31 -4.14
C SER A 373 -12.35 4.36 -5.17
N GLY A 374 -13.64 4.56 -5.46
CA GLY A 374 -14.36 3.76 -6.44
C GLY A 374 -15.83 4.16 -6.57
N HIS A 375 -16.57 3.40 -7.38
CA HIS A 375 -18.01 3.56 -7.60
C HIS A 375 -18.72 2.22 -7.42
N GLY A 376 -19.91 2.23 -6.83
CA GLY A 376 -20.66 1.01 -6.54
C GLY A 376 -19.80 -0.02 -5.80
N ARG A 377 -19.81 -1.27 -6.24
CA ARG A 377 -19.06 -2.36 -5.61
C ARG A 377 -17.54 -2.26 -5.80
N ARG A 378 -17.04 -1.51 -6.79
CA ARG A 378 -15.61 -1.45 -7.12
C ARG A 378 -14.75 -0.68 -6.11
N GLY A 379 -15.35 0.06 -5.19
CA GLY A 379 -14.61 0.77 -4.14
C GLY A 379 -14.73 0.12 -2.75
N ASP A 380 -13.93 0.61 -1.80
CA ASP A 380 -13.88 0.10 -0.43
C ASP A 380 -14.98 0.75 0.42
N HIS A 381 -15.95 -0.06 0.85
CA HIS A 381 -17.08 0.36 1.71
C HIS A 381 -16.76 0.34 3.21
N ARG A 382 -15.54 -0.06 3.61
CA ARG A 382 -15.11 -0.19 5.01
C ARG A 382 -16.03 -1.09 5.85
N THR A 383 -16.53 -2.16 5.24
CA THR A 383 -17.38 -3.14 5.93
C THR A 383 -16.56 -3.92 6.95
N PRO A 384 -17.16 -4.34 8.08
CA PRO A 384 -16.51 -5.29 8.99
C PRO A 384 -16.09 -6.58 8.26
N GLY A 385 -15.01 -7.23 8.71
CA GLY A 385 -14.54 -8.47 8.08
C GLY A 385 -15.56 -9.62 8.11
N HIS A 386 -16.42 -9.65 9.12
CA HIS A 386 -17.53 -10.60 9.25
C HIS A 386 -18.80 -9.86 9.70
N PRO A 387 -19.57 -9.24 8.77
CA PRO A 387 -20.78 -8.52 9.13
C PRO A 387 -21.87 -9.53 9.53
N ASP A 388 -22.45 -9.32 10.72
CA ASP A 388 -23.63 -10.07 11.14
C ASP A 388 -24.93 -9.44 10.61
N GLY A 389 -26.05 -10.15 10.82
CA GLY A 389 -27.37 -9.70 10.37
C GLY A 389 -28.01 -8.60 11.19
N SER A 390 -27.38 -8.12 12.28
CA SER A 390 -27.99 -7.15 13.18
C SER A 390 -28.27 -5.81 12.47
N ARG A 391 -27.33 -5.36 11.62
CA ARG A 391 -27.50 -4.11 10.86
C ARG A 391 -28.61 -4.24 9.82
N TRP A 392 -28.69 -5.37 9.12
CA TRP A 392 -29.78 -5.64 8.17
C TRP A 392 -31.15 -5.64 8.85
N GLN A 393 -31.25 -6.26 10.03
CA GLN A 393 -32.49 -6.25 10.83
C GLN A 393 -32.92 -4.83 11.23
N GLN A 394 -31.97 -3.96 11.57
CA GLN A 394 -32.25 -2.55 11.90
C GLN A 394 -32.79 -1.76 10.70
N HIS A 395 -32.33 -2.07 9.48
CA HIS A 395 -32.87 -1.47 8.25
C HIS A 395 -34.32 -1.87 8.00
N GLY A 396 -34.75 -3.04 8.49
CA GLY A 396 -36.15 -3.48 8.39
C GLY A 396 -36.63 -3.75 6.96
N VAL A 397 -35.70 -3.97 6.01
CA VAL A 397 -36.04 -4.19 4.60
C VAL A 397 -36.46 -5.65 4.38
N PRO A 398 -37.67 -5.90 3.84
CA PRO A 398 -38.15 -7.25 3.62
C PRO A 398 -37.42 -7.91 2.44
N VAL A 399 -37.08 -9.19 2.62
CA VAL A 399 -36.50 -10.03 1.56
C VAL A 399 -37.51 -11.10 1.20
N ARG A 400 -37.99 -11.10 -0.05
CA ARG A 400 -38.93 -12.11 -0.54
C ARG A 400 -38.18 -13.38 -0.95
N PRO A 401 -38.77 -14.58 -0.80
CA PRO A 401 -38.23 -15.81 -1.38
C PRO A 401 -37.98 -15.66 -2.88
N TRP A 402 -37.01 -16.40 -3.41
CA TRP A 402 -36.81 -16.45 -4.85
C TRP A 402 -38.11 -16.89 -5.55
N ARG A 403 -38.45 -16.19 -6.62
CA ARG A 403 -39.62 -16.46 -7.45
C ARG A 403 -39.25 -17.53 -8.47
N ASP A 404 -40.15 -18.50 -8.62
CA ASP A 404 -40.10 -19.50 -9.67
C ASP A 404 -41.31 -19.32 -10.59
N GLY A 405 -41.21 -18.36 -11.50
CA GLY A 405 -42.29 -17.98 -12.41
C GLY A 405 -42.20 -16.52 -12.88
N GLY A 406 -43.07 -16.16 -13.81
CA GLY A 406 -43.05 -14.88 -14.53
C GLY A 406 -42.62 -15.08 -15.98
N ARG A 407 -43.31 -14.41 -16.91
CA ARG A 407 -43.09 -14.58 -18.35
C ARG A 407 -42.17 -13.52 -18.95
N GLN A 408 -41.88 -12.46 -18.20
CA GLN A 408 -41.16 -11.31 -18.73
C GLN A 408 -39.69 -11.32 -18.31
N THR A 409 -38.79 -11.27 -19.30
CA THR A 409 -37.42 -10.78 -19.11
C THR A 409 -37.42 -9.27 -19.32
N ILE A 410 -37.18 -8.50 -18.27
CA ILE A 410 -37.27 -7.03 -18.27
C ILE A 410 -35.85 -6.43 -18.31
N LEU A 411 -35.56 -5.71 -19.39
CA LEU A 411 -34.35 -4.89 -19.51
C LEU A 411 -34.56 -3.55 -18.81
N CYS A 412 -33.80 -3.30 -17.74
CA CYS A 412 -33.84 -2.02 -17.03
C CYS A 412 -32.84 -1.04 -17.62
N GLY A 413 -33.34 0.12 -18.06
CA GLY A 413 -32.53 1.14 -18.71
C GLY A 413 -31.54 1.85 -17.78
N GLN A 414 -30.60 2.56 -18.40
CA GLN A 414 -29.59 3.40 -17.79
C GLN A 414 -29.49 4.78 -18.46
N CYS A 415 -29.06 5.78 -17.69
CA CYS A 415 -28.76 7.12 -18.20
C CYS A 415 -27.31 7.30 -18.68
N GLU A 416 -26.37 6.47 -18.26
CA GLU A 416 -24.96 6.55 -18.64
C GLU A 416 -24.27 5.21 -18.36
N THR A 417 -23.10 4.97 -18.94
CA THR A 417 -22.29 3.78 -18.66
C THR A 417 -21.02 4.17 -17.93
N TYR A 418 -20.90 3.73 -16.68
CA TYR A 418 -19.63 3.72 -15.92
C TYR A 418 -18.88 2.39 -16.12
N SER A 419 -19.11 1.73 -17.26
CA SER A 419 -18.62 0.39 -17.54
C SER A 419 -17.45 0.45 -18.52
N PRO A 420 -16.38 -0.35 -18.31
CA PRO A 420 -15.31 -0.49 -19.29
C PRO A 420 -15.76 -1.30 -20.53
N HIS A 421 -16.91 -1.98 -20.46
CA HIS A 421 -17.39 -2.88 -21.51
C HIS A 421 -18.23 -2.18 -22.58
N PHE A 422 -18.85 -1.05 -22.25
CA PHE A 422 -19.79 -0.35 -23.14
C PHE A 422 -19.57 1.16 -23.09
N ALA A 423 -19.28 1.77 -24.24
CA ALA A 423 -19.05 3.21 -24.35
C ALA A 423 -20.33 4.03 -24.12
N THR A 424 -21.49 3.49 -24.49
CA THR A 424 -22.79 4.12 -24.28
C THR A 424 -23.85 3.11 -23.84
N PRO A 425 -24.96 3.57 -23.20
CA PRO A 425 -26.10 2.70 -22.93
C PRO A 425 -26.66 2.03 -24.19
N GLY A 426 -26.63 2.74 -25.33
CA GLY A 426 -27.10 2.22 -26.61
C GLY A 426 -26.29 1.03 -27.13
N ASP A 427 -24.98 1.00 -26.87
CA ASP A 427 -24.11 -0.13 -27.24
C ASP A 427 -24.47 -1.37 -26.43
N TRP A 428 -24.67 -1.18 -25.13
CA TRP A 428 -25.12 -2.24 -24.23
C TRP A 428 -26.50 -2.77 -24.64
N TYR A 429 -27.46 -1.89 -24.90
CA TYR A 429 -28.80 -2.29 -25.35
C TYR A 429 -28.75 -3.14 -26.62
N ARG A 430 -27.88 -2.83 -27.59
CA ARG A 430 -27.74 -3.65 -28.81
C ARG A 430 -27.25 -5.07 -28.52
N ALA A 431 -26.45 -5.25 -27.47
CA ALA A 431 -25.93 -6.56 -27.10
C ALA A 431 -26.99 -7.45 -26.44
N VAL A 432 -27.98 -6.87 -25.73
CA VAL A 432 -28.84 -7.64 -24.81
C VAL A 432 -30.34 -7.56 -25.11
N ALA A 433 -30.80 -6.53 -25.83
CA ALA A 433 -32.25 -6.30 -26.03
C ALA A 433 -32.97 -7.46 -26.72
N ALA A 434 -32.29 -8.22 -27.58
CA ALA A 434 -32.85 -9.38 -28.27
C ALA A 434 -33.18 -10.54 -27.32
N GLU A 435 -32.57 -10.59 -26.13
CA GLU A 435 -32.82 -11.59 -25.09
C GLU A 435 -33.92 -11.14 -24.11
N CYS A 436 -34.48 -9.95 -24.33
CA CYS A 436 -35.45 -9.34 -23.44
C CYS A 436 -36.83 -9.29 -24.09
N SER A 437 -37.86 -9.33 -23.26
CA SER A 437 -39.26 -9.26 -23.70
C SER A 437 -39.88 -7.89 -23.47
N HIS A 438 -39.36 -7.11 -22.51
CA HIS A 438 -39.89 -5.82 -22.10
C HIS A 438 -38.74 -4.87 -21.75
N PHE A 439 -38.99 -3.58 -21.84
CA PHE A 439 -38.04 -2.53 -21.47
C PHE A 439 -38.63 -1.62 -20.38
N ARG A 440 -37.88 -1.42 -19.31
CA ARG A 440 -38.18 -0.45 -18.26
C ARG A 440 -37.23 0.74 -18.39
N PRO A 441 -37.67 1.89 -18.94
CA PRO A 441 -36.80 3.05 -19.11
C PRO A 441 -36.24 3.57 -17.78
N HIS A 442 -35.01 4.09 -17.81
CA HIS A 442 -34.46 4.79 -16.65
C HIS A 442 -35.22 6.10 -16.43
N PRO A 443 -35.66 6.45 -15.19
CA PRO A 443 -36.45 7.65 -14.94
C PRO A 443 -35.76 8.96 -15.36
N ALA A 444 -34.43 8.97 -15.33
CA ALA A 444 -33.61 10.13 -15.72
C ALA A 444 -33.17 10.12 -17.20
N ASP A 445 -33.35 9.01 -17.94
CA ASP A 445 -33.00 8.98 -19.36
C ASP A 445 -34.22 9.33 -20.23
N ARG A 446 -34.13 10.46 -20.93
CA ARG A 446 -35.17 10.92 -21.86
C ARG A 446 -34.88 10.58 -23.32
N ARG A 447 -33.75 9.93 -23.62
CA ARG A 447 -33.35 9.60 -24.98
C ARG A 447 -34.12 8.39 -25.50
N GLU A 448 -34.37 8.39 -26.80
CA GLU A 448 -34.89 7.23 -27.50
C GLU A 448 -33.73 6.38 -28.03
N HIS A 449 -33.78 5.08 -27.76
CA HIS A 449 -32.74 4.13 -28.17
C HIS A 449 -33.34 3.11 -29.13
N ALA A 450 -32.87 3.11 -30.38
CA ALA A 450 -33.39 2.24 -31.43
C ALA A 450 -33.36 0.75 -31.06
N ALA A 451 -32.34 0.33 -30.30
CA ALA A 451 -32.13 -1.05 -29.88
C ALA A 451 -33.26 -1.62 -28.99
N VAL A 452 -34.03 -0.77 -28.30
CA VAL A 452 -35.13 -1.18 -27.41
C VAL A 452 -36.49 -0.69 -27.91
N ALA A 453 -36.55 -0.03 -29.07
CA ALA A 453 -37.78 0.56 -29.59
C ALA A 453 -38.88 -0.49 -29.87
N GLY A 454 -38.50 -1.72 -30.18
CA GLY A 454 -39.42 -2.84 -30.39
C GLY A 454 -39.90 -3.55 -29.12
N LEU A 455 -39.35 -3.20 -27.94
CA LEU A 455 -39.74 -3.83 -26.68
C LEU A 455 -40.92 -3.07 -26.04
N PRO A 456 -42.00 -3.76 -25.66
CA PRO A 456 -43.07 -3.17 -24.85
C PRO A 456 -42.52 -2.52 -23.57
N ARG A 457 -43.00 -1.31 -23.27
CA ARG A 457 -42.60 -0.59 -22.06
C ARG A 457 -43.36 -1.11 -20.85
N THR A 458 -42.68 -1.28 -19.73
CA THR A 458 -43.31 -1.66 -18.46
C THR A 458 -42.70 -0.91 -17.28
N THR A 459 -43.52 -0.62 -16.28
CA THR A 459 -43.09 -0.26 -14.92
C THR A 459 -43.50 -1.32 -13.89
N ASP A 460 -44.23 -2.35 -14.35
CA ASP A 460 -44.75 -3.45 -13.56
C ASP A 460 -43.71 -4.56 -13.42
N TRP A 461 -43.67 -5.17 -12.23
CA TRP A 461 -42.75 -6.22 -11.82
C TRP A 461 -43.48 -7.53 -11.50
N ASP A 462 -44.82 -7.55 -11.53
CA ASP A 462 -45.61 -8.68 -11.07
C ASP A 462 -45.46 -9.91 -11.97
N ASP A 463 -45.28 -9.76 -13.29
CA ASP A 463 -45.00 -10.87 -14.24
C ASP A 463 -43.50 -10.99 -14.62
N ALA A 464 -42.60 -10.32 -13.86
CA ALA A 464 -41.17 -10.39 -14.09
C ALA A 464 -40.61 -11.77 -13.72
N GLY A 465 -40.16 -12.52 -14.74
CA GLY A 465 -39.43 -13.78 -14.58
C GLY A 465 -37.92 -13.61 -14.48
N ALA A 466 -37.38 -12.54 -15.10
CA ALA A 466 -35.99 -12.15 -14.95
C ALA A 466 -35.81 -10.64 -15.17
N VAL A 467 -34.77 -10.07 -14.57
CA VAL A 467 -34.40 -8.66 -14.71
C VAL A 467 -32.97 -8.57 -15.18
N ILE A 468 -32.72 -7.75 -16.20
CA ILE A 468 -31.37 -7.52 -16.73
C ILE A 468 -31.03 -6.05 -16.59
N THR A 469 -29.86 -5.77 -16.02
CA THR A 469 -29.31 -4.43 -15.87
C THR A 469 -27.80 -4.46 -15.99
N LEU A 470 -27.14 -3.31 -16.21
CA LEU A 470 -25.68 -3.27 -16.29
C LEU A 470 -25.09 -3.24 -14.87
N ASN A 471 -25.21 -2.11 -14.18
CA ASN A 471 -24.71 -1.88 -12.83
C ASN A 471 -25.61 -0.96 -11.98
N SER A 472 -26.90 -0.91 -12.27
CA SER A 472 -27.86 -0.05 -11.55
C SER A 472 -28.30 -0.66 -10.21
N SER A 473 -28.62 0.21 -9.24
CA SER A 473 -29.22 -0.16 -7.95
C SER A 473 -30.55 -0.90 -8.11
N VAL A 474 -31.23 -0.78 -9.26
CA VAL A 474 -32.44 -1.56 -9.55
C VAL A 474 -32.21 -3.08 -9.46
N ALA A 475 -30.96 -3.55 -9.60
CA ALA A 475 -30.61 -4.94 -9.37
C ALA A 475 -30.88 -5.36 -7.91
N VAL A 476 -30.59 -4.47 -6.96
CA VAL A 476 -30.82 -4.70 -5.53
C VAL A 476 -32.32 -4.85 -5.27
N ASP A 477 -33.14 -3.94 -5.81
CA ASP A 477 -34.60 -4.01 -5.68
C ASP A 477 -35.18 -5.31 -6.24
N ALA A 478 -34.70 -5.73 -7.41
CA ALA A 478 -35.13 -6.96 -8.06
C ALA A 478 -34.76 -8.20 -7.24
N VAL A 479 -33.51 -8.26 -6.76
CA VAL A 479 -33.02 -9.35 -5.90
C VAL A 479 -33.80 -9.40 -4.58
N LEU A 480 -34.09 -8.27 -3.94
CA LEU A 480 -34.89 -8.20 -2.71
C LEU A 480 -36.34 -8.65 -2.94
N ALA A 481 -36.90 -8.34 -4.12
CA ALA A 481 -38.22 -8.82 -4.54
C ALA A 481 -38.24 -10.32 -4.91
N GLY A 482 -37.08 -10.99 -4.87
CA GLY A 482 -36.93 -12.40 -5.22
C GLY A 482 -36.95 -12.66 -6.72
N ILE A 483 -36.69 -11.67 -7.55
CA ILE A 483 -36.69 -11.81 -9.01
C ILE A 483 -35.28 -12.22 -9.47
N PRO A 484 -35.13 -13.33 -10.23
CA PRO A 484 -33.86 -13.69 -10.85
C PRO A 484 -33.28 -12.50 -11.62
N THR A 485 -32.04 -12.13 -11.33
CA THR A 485 -31.46 -10.88 -11.84
C THR A 485 -30.09 -11.13 -12.46
N VAL A 486 -29.82 -10.44 -13.57
CA VAL A 486 -28.54 -10.43 -14.28
C VAL A 486 -27.96 -9.03 -14.22
N THR A 487 -26.71 -8.94 -13.78
CA THR A 487 -25.90 -7.71 -13.83
C THR A 487 -24.73 -7.93 -14.76
N MET A 488 -24.55 -7.05 -15.74
CA MET A 488 -23.51 -7.21 -16.77
C MET A 488 -22.22 -6.41 -16.51
N ASP A 489 -22.10 -5.77 -15.35
CA ASP A 489 -20.90 -5.05 -14.92
C ASP A 489 -20.69 -5.14 -13.40
N GLU A 490 -19.44 -5.42 -12.99
CA GLU A 490 -19.08 -5.68 -11.59
C GLU A 490 -19.33 -4.50 -10.64
N ALA A 491 -19.49 -3.28 -11.13
CA ALA A 491 -19.87 -2.18 -10.24
C ALA A 491 -21.27 -2.34 -9.62
N ALA A 492 -22.09 -3.25 -10.12
CA ALA A 492 -23.39 -3.55 -9.53
C ALA A 492 -23.26 -3.99 -8.06
N MET A 493 -24.01 -3.34 -7.17
CA MET A 493 -24.04 -3.72 -5.75
C MET A 493 -24.61 -5.11 -5.50
N ALA A 494 -25.37 -5.66 -6.46
CA ALA A 494 -25.95 -7.00 -6.40
C ALA A 494 -25.08 -8.08 -7.08
N TRP A 495 -23.89 -7.76 -7.59
CA TRP A 495 -23.08 -8.64 -8.42
C TRP A 495 -22.93 -10.07 -7.85
N ASP A 496 -22.61 -10.20 -6.56
CA ASP A 496 -22.34 -11.52 -5.96
C ASP A 496 -23.59 -12.44 -5.86
N VAL A 497 -24.78 -11.91 -6.13
CA VAL A 497 -26.05 -12.64 -6.01
C VAL A 497 -26.88 -12.62 -7.29
N THR A 498 -26.25 -12.29 -8.43
CA THR A 498 -26.88 -12.21 -9.75
C THR A 498 -26.15 -13.08 -10.77
N GLY A 499 -26.82 -13.36 -11.89
CA GLY A 499 -26.15 -13.89 -13.08
C GLY A 499 -25.38 -12.79 -13.82
N HIS A 500 -24.50 -13.19 -14.73
CA HIS A 500 -23.64 -12.27 -15.50
C HIS A 500 -23.79 -12.41 -17.01
N SER A 501 -24.63 -13.35 -17.45
CA SER A 501 -25.08 -13.43 -18.84
C SER A 501 -26.61 -13.49 -18.91
N PRO A 502 -27.24 -12.98 -19.98
CA PRO A 502 -28.71 -12.87 -20.04
C PRO A 502 -29.47 -14.19 -19.90
N SER A 503 -28.85 -15.31 -20.28
CA SER A 503 -29.41 -16.66 -20.16
C SER A 503 -29.10 -17.34 -18.82
N GLU A 504 -28.28 -16.73 -17.97
CA GLU A 504 -27.87 -17.30 -16.69
C GLU A 504 -28.93 -17.09 -15.62
N ARG A 505 -29.41 -18.21 -15.07
CA ARG A 505 -30.30 -18.21 -13.91
C ARG A 505 -29.50 -18.53 -12.65
N HIS A 506 -29.16 -17.50 -11.89
CA HIS A 506 -28.43 -17.62 -10.62
C HIS A 506 -29.36 -17.30 -9.44
N LEU A 507 -29.49 -18.22 -8.48
CA LEU A 507 -30.39 -18.10 -7.32
C LEU A 507 -29.68 -18.54 -6.02
N PRO A 508 -28.62 -17.82 -5.61
CA PRO A 508 -27.82 -18.21 -4.45
C PRO A 508 -28.55 -17.90 -3.14
N ASP A 509 -27.95 -18.36 -2.03
CA ASP A 509 -28.23 -17.75 -0.74
C ASP A 509 -27.84 -16.26 -0.79
N ARG A 510 -28.65 -15.41 -0.17
CA ARG A 510 -28.48 -13.95 -0.14
C ARG A 510 -28.00 -13.43 1.22
N ILE A 511 -27.94 -14.26 2.26
CA ILE A 511 -27.74 -13.82 3.64
C ILE A 511 -26.43 -13.03 3.82
N ASP A 512 -25.30 -13.57 3.37
CA ASP A 512 -24.00 -12.89 3.53
C ASP A 512 -23.95 -11.58 2.73
N TRP A 513 -24.53 -11.57 1.53
CA TRP A 513 -24.65 -10.36 0.72
C TRP A 513 -25.52 -9.30 1.40
N LEU A 514 -26.65 -9.66 2.00
CA LEU A 514 -27.52 -8.75 2.75
C LEU A 514 -26.78 -8.14 3.95
N HIS A 515 -26.01 -8.96 4.67
CA HIS A 515 -25.21 -8.49 5.80
C HIS A 515 -24.15 -7.48 5.35
N TRP A 516 -23.43 -7.78 4.27
CA TRP A 516 -22.48 -6.85 3.66
C TRP A 516 -23.16 -5.56 3.20
N LEU A 517 -24.25 -5.68 2.45
CA LEU A 517 -24.99 -4.58 1.84
C LEU A 517 -25.55 -3.62 2.91
N ALA A 518 -25.94 -4.14 4.08
CA ALA A 518 -26.37 -3.31 5.22
C ALA A 518 -25.31 -2.30 5.68
N TRP A 519 -24.03 -2.67 5.57
CA TRP A 519 -22.89 -1.84 5.98
C TRP A 519 -22.44 -0.83 4.94
N THR A 520 -22.93 -0.93 3.70
CA THR A 520 -22.63 0.06 2.66
C THR A 520 -23.57 1.27 2.73
N GLN A 521 -24.72 1.15 3.43
CA GLN A 521 -25.72 2.21 3.54
C GLN A 521 -25.71 2.88 4.91
N TRP A 522 -25.93 4.20 4.91
CA TRP A 522 -25.88 5.05 6.10
C TRP A 522 -27.03 6.03 6.14
N HIS A 523 -27.73 6.09 7.27
CA HIS A 523 -28.79 7.07 7.46
C HIS A 523 -28.19 8.47 7.62
N HIS A 524 -28.92 9.49 7.19
CA HIS A 524 -28.51 10.89 7.33
C HIS A 524 -28.21 11.30 8.79
N ASP A 525 -28.86 10.65 9.75
CA ASP A 525 -28.60 10.88 11.18
C ASP A 525 -27.32 10.18 11.66
N GLU A 526 -27.01 8.99 11.13
CA GLU A 526 -25.72 8.33 11.40
C GLU A 526 -24.56 9.16 10.85
N ILE A 527 -24.75 9.72 9.65
CA ILE A 527 -23.83 10.67 9.01
C ILE A 527 -23.57 11.88 9.91
N ALA A 528 -24.63 12.50 10.43
CA ALA A 528 -24.54 13.66 11.31
C ALA A 528 -23.97 13.33 12.70
N ALA A 529 -24.21 12.12 13.21
CA ALA A 529 -23.64 11.62 14.46
C ALA A 529 -22.18 11.18 14.34
N GLY A 530 -21.67 11.05 13.12
CA GLY A 530 -20.29 10.69 12.81
C GLY A 530 -19.97 9.20 12.88
N THR A 531 -20.97 8.34 12.90
CA THR A 531 -20.82 6.88 12.94
C THR A 531 -20.01 6.31 11.75
N PRO A 532 -20.30 6.66 10.48
CA PRO A 532 -19.51 6.15 9.36
C PRO A 532 -18.08 6.68 9.36
N TRP A 533 -17.88 7.94 9.72
CA TRP A 533 -16.58 8.61 9.55
C TRP A 533 -15.46 7.93 10.33
N ARG A 534 -15.74 7.33 11.49
CA ARG A 534 -14.77 6.52 12.27
C ARG A 534 -14.21 5.31 11.51
N ARG A 535 -14.86 4.89 10.44
CA ARG A 535 -14.43 3.77 9.59
C ARG A 535 -13.65 4.24 8.35
N PHE A 536 -13.92 5.45 7.89
CA PHE A 536 -13.36 6.00 6.67
C PHE A 536 -12.15 6.93 6.92
N LEU A 537 -12.10 7.58 8.08
CA LEU A 537 -11.10 8.55 8.52
C LEU A 537 -10.44 8.06 9.81
#